data_AF-U6GIF7-F1
#
_entry.id   AF-U6GIF7-F1
#
_cell.length_a   1.000
_cell.length_b   1.000
_cell.length_c   1.000
_cell.angle_alpha   90.00
_cell.angle_beta   90.00
_cell.angle_gamma   90.00
#
_symmetry.space_group_name_H-M   'P 1'
#
loop_
_entity.id
_entity.type
_entity.pdbx_description
1 polymer ?
#
loop_
_entity_poly.entity_id
_entity_poly.type
_entity_poly.pdbx_seq_one_letter_code
_entity_poly.pdbx_strand_id
1 'polypeptide(L)'
;TYEWRLIDGGRLLPSGRSSMVGVIFKNNFVVFGGYDGREVLSDFYRFPLDPLSPPPSTLLTNLLSLQAPTPLSDAVFIVEGRIMHSSRALLACRSDHFRALFFGGLKEANDRENKPIPIEGIRHEVFAALLDYLHTDCLPAGLSWPFLVELMVAAERRCACSILYNE
;
A
#
# COMPACT_ATOMS: atom_id res chain seq x y z
N THR A 1 1.16 27.71 8.06
CA THR A 1 1.49 28.57 9.22
C THR A 1 1.41 27.70 10.45
N TYR A 2 2.40 27.72 11.34
CA TYR A 2 2.30 26.95 12.58
C TYR A 2 1.43 27.74 13.57
N GLU A 3 0.36 27.12 14.06
CA GLU A 3 -0.53 27.70 15.07
C GLU A 3 -0.25 27.07 16.43
N TRP A 4 -0.16 27.91 17.46
CA TRP A 4 -0.06 27.45 18.84
C TRP A 4 -1.43 27.02 19.32
N ARG A 5 -1.53 25.79 19.83
CA ARG A 5 -2.73 25.28 20.50
C ARG A 5 -2.41 24.95 21.95
N LEU A 6 -3.26 25.44 22.85
CA LEU A 6 -3.20 25.06 24.25
C LEU A 6 -3.67 23.60 24.39
N ILE A 7 -2.83 22.75 24.99
CA ILE A 7 -3.19 21.40 25.40
C ILE A 7 -3.55 21.47 26.87
N ASP A 8 -4.81 21.19 27.21
CA ASP A 8 -5.24 21.12 28.61
C ASP A 8 -4.62 19.88 29.27
N GLY A 9 -3.59 20.12 30.10
CA GLY A 9 -2.92 19.07 30.90
C GLY A 9 -3.69 18.68 32.16
N GLY A 10 -4.91 19.19 32.36
CA GLY A 10 -5.70 18.97 33.56
C GLY A 10 -5.08 19.60 34.81
N ARG A 11 -5.41 19.07 36.00
CA ARG A 11 -4.99 19.63 37.31
C ARG A 11 -3.51 19.39 37.69
N LEU A 12 -2.73 18.74 36.83
CA LEU A 12 -1.35 18.32 37.12
C LEU A 12 -0.36 18.96 36.13
N LEU A 13 -0.42 20.28 35.98
CA LEU A 13 0.57 21.01 35.19
C LEU A 13 1.89 21.14 35.98
N PRO A 14 3.05 20.99 35.33
CA PRO A 14 4.33 21.25 35.96
C PRO A 14 4.43 22.71 36.38
N SER A 15 5.04 22.94 37.54
CA SER A 15 5.56 24.25 37.91
C SER A 15 6.59 24.74 36.87
N GLY A 16 6.77 26.07 36.79
CA GLY A 16 7.83 26.66 35.97
C GLY A 16 9.18 26.09 36.37
N ARG A 17 9.89 25.49 35.40
CA ARG A 17 11.11 24.72 35.64
C ARG A 17 12.10 24.83 34.49
N SER A 18 13.37 24.57 34.79
CA SER A 18 14.47 24.50 33.83
C SER A 18 15.16 23.14 33.88
N SER A 19 15.99 22.82 32.87
CA SER A 19 16.79 21.59 32.80
C SER A 19 15.98 20.28 32.88
N MET A 20 14.69 20.33 32.52
CA MET A 20 13.85 19.14 32.38
C MET A 20 14.20 18.37 31.09
N VAL A 21 13.88 17.08 31.05
CA VAL A 21 13.96 16.27 29.82
C VAL A 21 12.56 16.11 29.24
N GLY A 22 12.39 16.45 27.95
CA GLY A 22 11.14 16.30 27.21
C GLY A 22 11.28 15.34 26.03
N VAL A 23 10.41 14.34 25.91
CA VAL A 23 10.41 13.36 24.81
C VAL A 23 8.99 13.09 24.29
N ILE A 24 8.85 12.78 22.99
CA ILE A 24 7.58 12.30 22.42
C ILE A 24 7.62 10.78 22.33
N PHE A 25 6.64 10.11 22.93
CA PHE A 25 6.50 8.65 22.87
C PHE A 25 5.04 8.21 22.79
N LYS A 26 4.73 7.35 21.80
CA LYS A 26 3.37 6.79 21.57
C LYS A 26 2.26 7.85 21.66
N ASN A 27 2.43 8.97 20.96
CA ASN A 27 1.49 10.09 20.94
C ASN A 27 1.31 10.83 22.28
N ASN A 28 2.34 10.83 23.11
CA ASN A 28 2.38 11.62 24.34
C ASN A 28 3.67 12.41 24.38
N PHE A 29 3.58 13.67 24.77
CA PHE A 29 4.74 14.43 25.21
C PHE A 29 4.96 14.14 26.69
N VAL A 30 6.16 13.71 27.04
CA VAL A 30 6.55 13.29 28.38
C VAL A 30 7.62 14.23 28.88
N VAL A 31 7.46 14.71 30.10
CA VAL A 31 8.41 15.58 30.79
C VAL A 31 8.86 14.89 32.08
N PHE A 32 10.16 14.79 32.31
CA PHE A 32 10.73 14.25 33.54
C PHE A 32 11.68 15.25 34.22
N GLY A 33 11.44 15.44 35.52
CA GLY A 33 12.26 16.21 36.44
C GLY A 33 12.42 17.69 36.10
N GLY A 34 13.57 18.24 36.47
CA GLY A 34 13.95 19.64 36.28
C GLY A 34 14.17 20.37 37.60
N TYR A 35 14.48 21.66 37.52
CA TYR A 35 14.67 22.54 38.68
C TYR A 35 13.64 23.66 38.62
N ASP A 36 12.83 23.82 39.67
CA ASP A 36 11.73 24.79 39.72
C ASP A 36 12.13 26.18 40.26
N GLY A 37 13.44 26.38 40.51
CA GLY A 37 13.96 27.58 41.16
C GLY A 37 14.28 27.38 42.64
N ARG A 38 13.86 26.27 43.26
CA ARG A 38 14.16 25.91 44.65
C ARG A 38 14.69 24.49 44.81
N GLU A 39 14.06 23.52 44.16
CA GLU A 39 14.38 22.10 44.30
C GLU A 39 14.59 21.42 42.94
N VAL A 40 15.45 20.39 42.93
CA VAL A 40 15.58 19.48 41.80
C VAL A 40 14.54 18.38 41.96
N LEU A 41 13.65 18.29 40.98
CA LEU A 41 12.49 17.41 41.00
C LEU A 41 12.76 16.13 40.20
N SER A 42 12.14 15.03 40.63
CA SER A 42 12.14 13.73 39.96
C SER A 42 10.70 13.28 39.61
N ASP A 43 9.83 14.26 39.37
CA ASP A 43 8.43 14.08 39.00
C ASP A 43 8.28 13.82 37.49
N PHE A 44 7.12 13.29 37.11
CA PHE A 44 6.84 12.86 35.74
C PHE A 44 5.50 13.39 35.28
N TYR A 45 5.49 14.05 34.13
CA TYR A 45 4.30 14.59 33.49
C TYR A 45 4.11 13.96 32.13
N ARG A 46 2.86 13.67 31.81
CA ARG A 46 2.46 13.08 30.53
C ARG A 46 1.33 13.93 29.94
N PHE A 47 1.57 14.45 28.76
CA PHE A 47 0.61 15.21 27.98
C PHE A 47 0.18 14.34 26.80
N PRO A 48 -1.07 13.83 26.79
CA PRO A 48 -1.62 13.20 25.60
C PRO A 48 -1.62 14.24 24.48
N LEU A 49 -0.98 13.90 23.37
CA LEU A 49 -1.18 14.65 22.14
C LEU A 49 -2.49 14.14 21.52
N ASP A 50 -3.19 14.99 20.77
CA ASP A 50 -4.26 14.48 19.91
C ASP A 50 -3.65 13.43 18.98
N PRO A 51 -4.29 12.26 18.79
CA PRO A 51 -3.83 11.29 17.80
C PRO A 51 -3.67 12.02 16.48
N LEU A 52 -2.43 12.19 16.04
CA LEU A 52 -2.16 12.49 14.65
C LEU A 52 -2.48 11.19 13.92
N SER A 53 -3.77 10.91 13.68
CA SER A 53 -4.12 9.86 12.74
C SER A 53 -3.80 10.45 11.37
N PRO A 54 -2.76 9.98 10.67
CA PRO A 54 -2.64 10.33 9.27
C PRO A 54 -3.95 9.89 8.58
N PRO A 55 -4.37 10.58 7.51
CA PRO A 55 -5.50 10.10 6.72
C PRO A 55 -5.23 8.64 6.31
N PRO A 56 -6.28 7.79 6.21
CA PRO A 56 -6.12 6.41 5.76
C PRO A 56 -5.31 6.33 4.47
N SER A 57 -4.50 5.28 4.32
CA SER A 57 -3.72 5.06 3.10
C SER A 57 -4.64 4.93 1.89
N THR A 58 -4.35 5.70 0.84
CA THR A 58 -5.04 5.62 -0.46
C THR A 58 -4.28 4.75 -1.47
N LEU A 59 -3.15 4.15 -1.06
CA LEU A 59 -2.23 3.45 -1.97
C LEU A 59 -2.93 2.36 -2.78
N LEU A 60 -3.64 1.43 -2.11
CA LEU A 60 -4.32 0.32 -2.79
C LEU A 60 -5.39 0.83 -3.77
N THR A 61 -6.18 1.83 -3.37
CA THR A 61 -7.18 2.46 -4.24
C THR A 61 -6.52 3.12 -5.45
N ASN A 62 -5.36 3.76 -5.26
CA ASN A 62 -4.62 4.38 -6.35
C ASN A 62 -4.01 3.34 -7.30
N LEU A 63 -3.50 2.22 -6.79
CA LEU A 63 -3.03 1.12 -7.63
C LEU A 63 -4.18 0.49 -8.42
N LEU A 64 -5.32 0.20 -7.80
CA LEU A 64 -6.51 -0.32 -8.51
C LEU A 64 -7.00 0.63 -9.61
N SER A 65 -6.85 1.95 -9.45
CA SER A 65 -7.25 2.92 -10.48
C SER A 65 -6.48 2.77 -11.79
N LEU A 66 -5.33 2.08 -11.79
CA LEU A 66 -4.55 1.76 -12.99
C LEU A 66 -5.23 0.68 -13.85
N GLN A 67 -6.26 0.01 -13.35
CA GLN A 67 -7.09 -0.92 -14.14
C GLN A 67 -8.20 -0.23 -14.94
N ALA A 68 -8.31 1.10 -14.85
CA ALA A 68 -9.17 1.91 -15.69
C ALA A 68 -8.39 2.51 -16.88
N PRO A 69 -9.06 2.90 -17.98
CA PRO A 69 -8.43 3.58 -19.11
C PRO A 69 -7.99 4.99 -18.72
N THR A 70 -6.87 5.09 -18.02
CA THR A 70 -6.24 6.33 -17.57
C THR A 70 -4.96 6.61 -18.37
N PRO A 71 -4.43 7.84 -18.36
CA PRO A 71 -3.13 8.14 -18.99
C PRO A 71 -1.94 7.33 -18.43
N LEU A 72 -2.12 6.70 -17.26
CA LEU A 72 -1.10 5.87 -16.60
C LEU A 72 -1.26 4.37 -16.92
N SER A 73 -2.36 3.98 -17.59
CA SER A 73 -2.58 2.60 -18.04
C SER A 73 -1.90 2.39 -19.39
N ASP A 74 -0.78 1.66 -19.40
CA ASP A 74 0.00 1.34 -20.58
C ASP A 74 -0.02 -0.14 -20.98
N ALA A 75 -0.78 -0.98 -20.28
CA ALA A 75 -1.06 -2.37 -20.66
C ALA A 75 -2.56 -2.56 -20.98
N VAL A 76 -2.84 -3.31 -22.04
CA VAL A 76 -4.21 -3.68 -22.44
C VAL A 76 -4.27 -5.17 -22.73
N PHE A 77 -5.22 -5.87 -22.12
CA PHE A 77 -5.48 -7.29 -22.32
C PHE A 77 -6.85 -7.52 -22.93
N ILE A 78 -6.99 -8.59 -23.72
CA ILE A 78 -8.27 -9.08 -24.22
C ILE A 78 -8.50 -10.47 -23.65
N VAL A 79 -9.48 -10.62 -22.75
CA VAL A 79 -9.83 -11.90 -22.10
C VAL A 79 -11.29 -12.21 -22.39
N GLU A 80 -11.54 -13.34 -23.03
CA GLU A 80 -12.90 -13.71 -23.49
C GLU A 80 -13.60 -12.59 -24.30
N GLY A 81 -12.82 -11.87 -25.12
CA GLY A 81 -13.30 -10.75 -25.93
C GLY A 81 -13.53 -9.44 -25.16
N ARG A 82 -13.25 -9.40 -23.85
CA ARG A 82 -13.38 -8.22 -22.99
C ARG A 82 -12.04 -7.52 -22.82
N ILE A 83 -12.06 -6.19 -22.89
CA ILE A 83 -10.87 -5.35 -22.73
C ILE A 83 -10.61 -5.10 -21.25
N MET A 84 -9.36 -5.26 -20.82
CA MET A 84 -8.91 -4.96 -19.46
C MET A 84 -7.65 -4.11 -19.51
N HIS A 85 -7.62 -3.05 -18.70
CA HIS A 85 -6.52 -2.10 -18.61
C HIS A 85 -5.61 -2.41 -17.42
N SER A 86 -4.34 -2.02 -17.50
CA SER A 86 -3.37 -2.17 -16.40
C SER A 86 -2.10 -1.34 -16.63
N SER A 87 -1.13 -1.46 -15.72
CA SER A 87 0.20 -0.86 -15.81
C SER A 87 1.29 -1.91 -16.03
N ARG A 88 2.05 -1.78 -17.12
CA ARG A 88 3.20 -2.64 -17.44
C ARG A 88 4.24 -2.64 -16.33
N ALA A 89 4.56 -1.46 -15.80
CA ALA A 89 5.56 -1.29 -14.76
C ALA A 89 5.16 -2.01 -13.47
N LEU A 90 3.90 -1.85 -13.03
CA LEU A 90 3.40 -2.52 -11.85
C LEU A 90 3.39 -4.05 -12.02
N LEU A 91 2.86 -4.54 -13.15
CA LEU A 91 2.83 -5.97 -13.44
C LEU A 91 4.25 -6.57 -13.52
N ALA A 92 5.20 -5.88 -14.15
CA ALA A 92 6.59 -6.32 -14.25
C ALA A 92 7.32 -6.32 -12.89
N CYS A 93 6.98 -5.41 -11.99
CA CYS A 93 7.51 -5.42 -10.62
C CYS A 93 7.02 -6.62 -9.81
N ARG A 94 5.84 -7.16 -10.15
CA ARG A 94 5.16 -8.21 -9.40
C ARG A 94 5.26 -9.59 -10.05
N SER A 95 5.64 -9.68 -11.33
CA SER A 95 5.68 -10.94 -12.09
C SER A 95 6.85 -10.95 -13.07
N ASP A 96 7.72 -11.94 -12.95
CA ASP A 96 8.86 -12.13 -13.88
C ASP A 96 8.39 -12.44 -15.30
N HIS A 97 7.24 -13.12 -15.43
CA HIS A 97 6.61 -13.35 -16.73
C HIS A 97 6.20 -12.04 -17.39
N PHE A 98 5.50 -11.15 -16.67
CA PHE A 98 5.11 -9.85 -17.22
C PHE A 98 6.33 -8.94 -17.42
N ARG A 99 7.35 -9.05 -16.57
CA ARG A 99 8.63 -8.37 -16.77
C ARG A 99 9.30 -8.79 -18.07
N ALA A 100 9.38 -10.09 -18.34
CA ALA A 100 9.91 -10.60 -19.59
C ALA A 100 9.04 -10.18 -20.80
N LEU A 101 7.71 -10.23 -20.65
CA LEU A 101 6.77 -9.84 -21.70
C LEU A 101 6.94 -8.37 -22.10
N PHE A 102 7.02 -7.46 -21.12
CA PHE A 102 7.04 -6.01 -21.38
C PHE A 102 8.44 -5.42 -21.53
N PHE A 103 9.48 -6.06 -20.98
CA PHE A 103 10.84 -5.49 -20.91
C PHE A 103 11.95 -6.49 -21.30
N GLY A 104 11.61 -7.72 -21.67
CA GLY A 104 12.58 -8.77 -22.03
C GLY A 104 13.14 -8.70 -23.46
N GLY A 105 12.82 -7.65 -24.23
CA GLY A 105 13.30 -7.46 -25.60
C GLY A 105 12.56 -8.25 -26.68
N LEU A 106 11.47 -8.94 -26.34
CA LEU A 106 10.56 -9.61 -27.29
C LEU A 106 9.69 -8.59 -28.04
N LYS A 107 8.89 -9.07 -28.99
CA LYS A 107 8.07 -8.24 -29.89
C LYS A 107 7.17 -7.27 -29.11
N GLU A 108 6.61 -7.73 -28.01
CA GLU A 108 5.72 -7.01 -27.10
C GLU A 108 6.46 -5.92 -26.30
N ALA A 109 7.74 -6.15 -25.98
CA ALA A 109 8.58 -5.16 -25.29
C ALA A 109 8.95 -3.98 -26.19
N ASN A 110 9.03 -4.21 -27.50
CA ASN A 110 9.31 -3.16 -28.50
C ASN A 110 8.02 -2.49 -29.04
N ASP A 111 6.84 -2.96 -28.63
CA ASP A 111 5.57 -2.47 -29.13
C ASP A 111 5.18 -1.17 -28.40
N ARG A 112 5.54 -0.04 -29.03
CA ARG A 112 5.23 1.32 -28.58
C ARG A 112 3.75 1.68 -28.73
N GLU A 113 2.97 0.86 -29.44
CA GLU A 113 1.59 1.18 -29.82
C GLU A 113 0.54 0.70 -28.80
N ASN A 114 0.96 0.18 -27.63
CA ASN A 114 0.06 -0.40 -26.62
C ASN A 114 -0.94 -1.39 -27.21
N LYS A 115 -0.47 -2.25 -28.11
CA LYS A 115 -1.32 -3.24 -28.77
C LYS A 115 -1.98 -4.16 -27.72
N PRO A 116 -3.30 -4.43 -27.83
CA PRO A 116 -3.98 -5.33 -26.91
C PRO A 116 -3.40 -6.75 -26.95
N ILE A 117 -3.16 -7.33 -25.77
CA ILE A 117 -2.55 -8.65 -25.58
C ILE A 117 -3.65 -9.70 -25.35
N PRO A 118 -3.84 -10.68 -26.24
CA PRO A 118 -4.86 -11.70 -26.06
C PRO A 118 -4.50 -12.67 -24.93
N ILE A 119 -5.47 -12.99 -24.09
CA ILE A 119 -5.39 -13.95 -23.00
C ILE A 119 -6.35 -15.09 -23.32
N GLU A 120 -5.80 -16.23 -23.73
CA GLU A 120 -6.55 -17.43 -24.06
C GLU A 120 -6.56 -18.44 -22.91
N GLY A 121 -7.63 -19.24 -22.82
CA GLY A 121 -7.74 -20.36 -21.89
C GLY A 121 -7.91 -19.98 -20.41
N ILE A 122 -8.26 -18.72 -20.12
CA ILE A 122 -8.53 -18.21 -18.78
C ILE A 122 -9.85 -17.42 -18.83
N ARG A 123 -10.75 -17.69 -17.87
CA ARG A 123 -11.99 -16.93 -17.73
C ARG A 123 -11.69 -15.49 -17.36
N HIS A 124 -12.50 -14.55 -17.86
CA HIS A 124 -12.37 -13.12 -17.55
C HIS A 124 -12.32 -12.86 -16.03
N GLU A 125 -13.23 -13.48 -15.27
CA GLU A 125 -13.29 -13.32 -13.81
C GLU A 125 -12.05 -13.83 -13.07
N VAL A 126 -11.45 -14.93 -13.55
CA VAL A 126 -10.21 -15.48 -12.97
C VAL A 126 -9.02 -14.57 -13.27
N PHE A 127 -8.93 -14.05 -14.49
CA PHE A 127 -7.88 -13.10 -14.85
C PHE A 127 -8.05 -11.75 -14.14
N ALA A 128 -9.29 -11.30 -13.91
CA ALA A 128 -9.58 -10.12 -13.09
C ALA A 128 -9.11 -10.29 -11.66
N ALA A 129 -9.41 -11.43 -11.03
CA ALA A 129 -8.90 -11.73 -9.69
C ALA A 129 -7.37 -11.78 -9.65
N LEU A 130 -6.72 -12.30 -10.70
CA LEU A 130 -5.25 -12.27 -10.82
C LEU A 130 -4.71 -10.84 -10.93
N LEU A 131 -5.34 -9.98 -11.75
CA LEU A 131 -4.93 -8.59 -11.87
C LEU A 131 -5.13 -7.83 -10.55
N ASP A 132 -6.26 -7.99 -9.87
CA ASP A 132 -6.52 -7.38 -8.56
C ASP A 132 -5.44 -7.76 -7.56
N TYR A 133 -5.09 -9.05 -7.51
CA TYR A 133 -4.02 -9.55 -6.67
C TYR A 133 -2.68 -8.90 -7.03
N LEU A 134 -2.32 -8.81 -8.31
CA LEU A 134 -1.07 -8.16 -8.72
C LEU A 134 -1.03 -6.66 -8.39
N HIS A 135 -2.18 -5.98 -8.26
CA HIS A 135 -2.22 -4.55 -7.89
C HIS A 135 -2.28 -4.32 -6.38
N THR A 136 -2.82 -5.26 -5.61
CA THR A 136 -3.21 -4.99 -4.21
C THR A 136 -2.79 -6.03 -3.20
N ASP A 137 -2.23 -7.16 -3.63
CA ASP A 137 -1.92 -8.33 -2.81
C ASP A 137 -3.14 -8.94 -2.11
N CYS A 138 -4.35 -8.57 -2.56
CA CYS A 138 -5.62 -9.01 -1.99
C CYS A 138 -6.41 -9.82 -3.02
N LEU A 139 -7.12 -10.85 -2.53
CA LEU A 139 -8.14 -11.56 -3.28
C LEU A 139 -9.52 -11.25 -2.69
N PRO A 140 -10.60 -11.28 -3.51
CA PRO A 140 -11.96 -11.23 -3.00
C PRO A 140 -12.20 -12.29 -1.92
N ALA A 141 -12.91 -11.92 -0.86
CA ALA A 141 -13.34 -12.89 0.14
C ALA A 141 -14.43 -13.82 -0.42
N GLY A 142 -14.46 -15.08 0.05
CA GLY A 142 -15.53 -16.02 -0.29
C GLY A 142 -15.41 -16.70 -1.66
N LEU A 143 -14.21 -16.74 -2.26
CA LEU A 143 -13.96 -17.49 -3.49
C LEU A 143 -14.13 -19.00 -3.24
N SER A 144 -14.75 -19.69 -4.22
CA SER A 144 -14.93 -21.14 -4.16
C SER A 144 -13.60 -21.87 -4.43
N TRP A 145 -13.45 -23.08 -3.88
CA TRP A 145 -12.27 -23.91 -4.14
C TRP A 145 -11.98 -24.14 -5.64
N PRO A 146 -12.97 -24.45 -6.50
CA PRO A 146 -12.73 -24.57 -7.93
C PRO A 146 -12.18 -23.28 -8.56
N PHE A 147 -12.71 -22.13 -8.15
CA PHE A 147 -12.23 -20.83 -8.62
C PHE A 147 -10.78 -20.58 -8.19
N LEU A 148 -10.44 -20.87 -6.93
CA LEU A 148 -9.07 -20.73 -6.42
C LEU A 148 -8.09 -21.64 -7.17
N VAL A 149 -8.47 -22.88 -7.48
CA VAL A 149 -7.64 -23.79 -8.27
C VAL A 149 -7.40 -23.22 -9.67
N GLU A 150 -8.44 -22.72 -10.35
CA GLU A 150 -8.28 -22.08 -11.65
C GLU A 150 -7.38 -20.84 -11.58
N LEU A 151 -7.53 -20.02 -10.54
CA LEU A 151 -6.69 -18.86 -10.29
C LEU A 151 -5.23 -19.25 -10.06
N MET A 152 -4.96 -20.30 -9.29
CA MET A 152 -3.61 -20.82 -9.07
C MET A 152 -2.97 -21.30 -10.38
N VAL A 153 -3.73 -22.03 -11.21
CA VAL A 153 -3.29 -22.47 -12.54
C VAL A 153 -3.00 -21.27 -13.44
N ALA A 154 -3.86 -20.23 -13.40
CA ALA A 154 -3.65 -19.00 -14.16
C ALA A 154 -2.39 -18.26 -13.68
N ALA A 155 -2.18 -18.15 -12.36
CA ALA A 155 -1.03 -17.51 -11.75
C ALA A 155 0.27 -18.24 -12.09
N GLU A 156 0.30 -19.58 -12.02
CA GLU A 156 1.48 -20.37 -12.39
C GLU A 156 1.89 -20.11 -13.85
N ARG A 157 0.92 -20.13 -14.77
CA ARG A 157 1.15 -19.89 -16.20
C ARG A 157 1.62 -18.48 -16.54
N ARG A 158 1.30 -17.47 -15.70
CA ARG A 158 1.46 -16.04 -16.03
C ARG A 158 2.30 -15.24 -15.05
N CYS A 159 2.78 -15.82 -13.96
CA CYS A 159 3.52 -15.09 -12.93
C CYS A 159 4.87 -15.72 -12.52
N ALA A 160 5.10 -17.00 -12.83
CA ALA A 160 6.29 -17.74 -12.38
C ALA A 160 6.50 -17.69 -10.85
N CYS A 161 5.75 -18.53 -10.13
CA CYS A 161 5.99 -19.12 -8.80
C CYS A 161 6.41 -18.31 -7.56
N SER A 162 6.84 -17.05 -7.59
CA SER A 162 7.28 -16.37 -6.36
C SER A 162 6.15 -15.79 -5.50
N ILE A 163 4.94 -15.67 -6.05
CA ILE A 163 3.85 -14.92 -5.40
C ILE A 163 2.90 -15.81 -4.57
N LEU A 164 2.88 -17.13 -4.80
CA LEU A 164 1.93 -18.05 -4.14
C LEU A 164 2.51 -18.85 -2.95
N TYR A 165 3.77 -18.65 -2.60
CA TYR A 165 4.47 -19.46 -1.58
C TYR A 165 5.03 -18.67 -0.39
N ASN A 166 4.66 -17.40 -0.20
CA ASN A 166 5.01 -16.67 1.03
C ASN A 166 3.88 -16.86 2.06
N GLU A 167 4.06 -17.87 2.91
CA GLU A 167 3.48 -17.95 4.26
C GLU A 167 4.17 -16.96 5.22
#